data_AF-A0A1Q9WPN4-F1
#
_entry.id   AF-A0A1Q9WPN4-F1
#
_cell.length_a   1.000
_cell.length_b   1.000
_cell.length_c   1.000
_cell.angle_alpha   90.00
_cell.angle_beta   90.00
_cell.angle_gamma   90.00
#
_symmetry.space_group_name_H-M   'P 1'
#
loop_
_entity.id
_entity.type
_entity.pdbx_description
1 polymer ?
#
loop_
_entity_poly.entity_id
_entity_poly.type
_entity_poly.pdbx_seq_one_letter_code
_entity_poly.pdbx_strand_id
1 'polypeptide(L)'
;YWQSQLPTLWQTINNRGPGEFEPSPWLPIRWAQHQVKEFDAAPVLGYLHRPIKVSMQDENGKRLKPALQAKALQAGWLQALDTLPEGHKPVRVFYDTTDNQEAEIALTLTLHGLNTDGHGIELGNVDEGYNIGRRLGNTGVSSALVEINLATIASYLDGGTSAVVYAGADGSLTVQMIRPPDAARKEKNRANRGADPFKFGSPSGGAPNS
;
A
#
# COMPACT_ATOMS: atom_id res chain seq x y z
N TYR A 1 -2.14 -5.25 20.50
CA TYR A 1 -3.48 -4.87 21.03
C TYR A 1 -4.53 -5.95 20.79
N TRP A 2 -4.80 -6.40 19.57
CA TRP A 2 -5.84 -7.42 19.35
C TRP A 2 -5.43 -8.84 19.80
N GLN A 3 -4.15 -9.22 19.64
CA GLN A 3 -3.66 -10.54 20.07
C GLN A 3 -3.80 -10.78 21.58
N SER A 4 -3.73 -9.73 22.40
CA SER A 4 -3.93 -9.85 23.85
C SER A 4 -5.40 -10.14 24.23
N GLN A 5 -6.34 -10.01 23.29
CA GLN A 5 -7.75 -10.36 23.49
C GLN A 5 -8.04 -11.84 23.17
N LEU A 6 -7.10 -12.57 22.56
CA LEU A 6 -7.29 -13.95 22.11
C LEU A 6 -7.61 -14.94 23.25
N PRO A 7 -6.97 -14.87 24.44
CA PRO A 7 -7.31 -15.79 25.53
C PRO A 7 -8.77 -15.70 25.96
N THR A 8 -9.31 -14.48 26.05
CA THR A 8 -10.72 -14.22 26.37
C THR A 8 -11.63 -14.73 25.26
N LEU A 9 -11.26 -14.50 24.00
CA LEU A 9 -12.01 -14.99 22.85
C LEU A 9 -12.10 -16.53 22.88
N TRP A 10 -10.99 -17.24 23.05
CA TRP A 10 -10.94 -18.71 23.05
C TRP A 10 -11.77 -19.37 24.14
N GLN A 11 -12.10 -18.66 25.23
CA GLN A 11 -13.03 -19.16 26.25
C GLN A 11 -14.50 -19.13 25.81
N THR A 12 -14.84 -18.27 24.84
CA THR A 12 -16.22 -18.05 24.39
C THR A 12 -16.60 -18.84 23.14
N ILE A 13 -15.62 -19.33 22.39
CA ILE A 13 -15.83 -20.09 21.14
C ILE A 13 -15.57 -21.58 21.32
N ASN A 14 -16.46 -22.40 20.77
CA ASN A 14 -16.25 -23.83 20.60
C ASN A 14 -15.89 -24.08 19.13
N ASN A 15 -14.62 -24.37 18.81
CA ASN A 15 -14.13 -24.64 17.45
C ASN A 15 -14.65 -25.99 16.88
N ARG A 16 -15.97 -26.22 16.95
CA ARG A 16 -16.64 -27.44 16.49
C ARG A 16 -16.69 -27.47 14.96
N GLY A 17 -16.25 -28.57 14.39
CA GLY A 17 -16.25 -28.81 12.95
C GLY A 17 -15.43 -30.04 12.58
N PRO A 18 -15.56 -30.55 11.34
CA PRO A 18 -14.80 -31.70 10.89
C PRO A 18 -13.29 -31.40 10.75
N GLY A 19 -12.47 -32.42 10.99
CA GLY A 19 -10.99 -32.36 10.89
C GLY A 19 -10.31 -31.65 12.05
N GLU A 20 -8.98 -31.74 12.10
CA GLU A 20 -8.17 -31.03 13.10
C GLU A 20 -8.03 -29.55 12.73
N PHE A 21 -8.22 -28.66 13.71
CA PHE A 21 -7.95 -27.23 13.59
C PHE A 21 -7.33 -26.74 14.88
N GLU A 22 -6.12 -26.20 14.77
CA GLU A 22 -5.42 -25.54 15.87
C GLU A 22 -5.52 -24.02 15.68
N PRO A 23 -6.17 -23.31 16.62
CA PRO A 23 -6.17 -21.85 16.60
C PRO A 23 -4.75 -21.31 16.65
N SER A 24 -4.48 -20.31 15.82
CA SER A 24 -3.25 -19.54 15.88
C SER A 24 -3.57 -18.07 16.14
N PRO A 25 -2.58 -17.24 16.51
CA PRO A 25 -2.79 -15.81 16.58
C PRO A 25 -3.41 -15.26 15.28
N TRP A 26 -2.98 -15.73 14.12
CA TRP A 26 -3.37 -15.21 12.80
C TRP A 26 -4.66 -15.82 12.23
N LEU A 27 -5.07 -16.98 12.74
CA LEU A 27 -6.33 -17.63 12.43
C LEU A 27 -6.94 -18.14 13.75
N PRO A 28 -7.53 -17.26 14.57
CA PRO A 28 -7.93 -17.59 15.94
C PRO A 28 -9.21 -18.41 16.02
N ILE A 29 -9.98 -18.47 14.92
CA ILE A 29 -11.24 -19.19 14.79
C ILE A 29 -11.23 -19.91 13.44
N ARG A 30 -11.79 -21.12 13.40
CA ARG A 30 -12.01 -21.84 12.16
C ARG A 30 -12.91 -21.04 11.22
N TRP A 31 -12.56 -20.99 9.94
CA TRP A 31 -13.45 -20.46 8.91
C TRP A 31 -14.48 -21.50 8.47
N ALA A 32 -15.73 -21.07 8.31
CA ALA A 32 -16.77 -21.88 7.69
C ALA A 32 -16.44 -22.10 6.19
N GLN A 33 -16.96 -23.17 5.59
CA GLN A 33 -16.73 -23.47 4.17
C GLN A 33 -17.05 -22.30 3.23
N HIS A 34 -18.11 -21.53 3.53
CA HIS A 34 -18.45 -20.36 2.72
C HIS A 34 -17.41 -19.24 2.84
N GLN A 35 -16.80 -19.02 4.02
CA GLN A 35 -15.74 -18.02 4.21
C GLN A 35 -14.47 -18.39 3.46
N VAL A 36 -14.12 -19.69 3.43
CA VAL A 36 -13.00 -20.19 2.62
C VAL A 36 -13.28 -19.97 1.14
N LYS A 37 -14.49 -20.32 0.66
CA LYS A 37 -14.89 -20.05 -0.73
C LYS A 37 -14.85 -18.58 -1.10
N GLU A 38 -15.31 -17.69 -0.22
CA GLU A 38 -15.25 -16.23 -0.44
C GLU A 38 -13.81 -15.72 -0.50
N PHE A 39 -12.93 -16.23 0.37
CA PHE A 39 -11.51 -15.90 0.36
C PHE A 39 -10.82 -16.39 -0.92
N ASP A 40 -11.08 -17.63 -1.34
CA ASP A 40 -10.54 -18.20 -2.58
C ASP A 40 -11.05 -17.46 -3.82
N ALA A 41 -12.28 -16.94 -3.76
CA ALA A 41 -12.87 -16.11 -4.80
C ALA A 41 -12.48 -14.62 -4.70
N ALA A 42 -11.76 -14.20 -3.66
CA ALA A 42 -11.36 -12.82 -3.49
C ALA A 42 -10.35 -12.41 -4.59
N PRO A 43 -10.52 -11.22 -5.19
CA PRO A 43 -9.63 -10.79 -6.26
C PRO A 43 -8.28 -10.38 -5.67
N VAL A 44 -7.19 -10.76 -6.35
CA VAL A 44 -5.86 -10.22 -6.03
C VAL A 44 -5.74 -8.86 -6.71
N LEU A 45 -5.80 -7.80 -5.93
CA LEU A 45 -5.80 -6.42 -6.43
C LEU A 45 -4.39 -5.84 -6.63
N GLY A 46 -3.39 -6.42 -5.98
CA GLY A 46 -2.01 -5.94 -6.07
C GLY A 46 -1.10 -6.70 -5.13
N TYR A 47 0.20 -6.40 -5.23
CA TYR A 47 1.23 -6.91 -4.36
C TYR A 47 1.86 -5.75 -3.60
N LEU A 48 1.74 -5.78 -2.29
CA LEU A 48 2.35 -4.82 -1.40
C LEU A 48 3.77 -5.29 -1.07
N HIS A 49 4.78 -4.53 -1.47
CA HIS A 49 6.17 -4.85 -1.20
C HIS A 49 6.59 -4.40 0.21
N ARG A 50 7.76 -4.84 0.67
CA ARG A 50 8.25 -4.53 2.02
C ARG A 50 8.36 -3.01 2.21
N PRO A 51 7.78 -2.43 3.27
CA PRO A 51 7.93 -1.00 3.56
C PRO A 51 9.35 -0.70 4.03
N ILE A 52 9.95 0.37 3.51
CA ILE A 52 11.27 0.87 3.91
C ILE A 52 11.08 2.13 4.74
N LYS A 53 11.33 2.01 6.05
CA LYS A 53 11.27 3.11 7.00
C LYS A 53 12.61 3.84 7.06
N VAL A 54 12.57 5.16 6.92
CA VAL A 54 13.74 6.04 6.91
C VAL A 54 13.62 7.03 8.06
N SER A 55 14.60 7.02 8.97
CA SER A 55 14.68 8.03 10.03
C SER A 55 14.99 9.41 9.45
N MET A 56 14.25 10.43 9.86
CA MET A 56 14.54 11.84 9.56
C MET A 56 15.31 12.53 10.70
N GLN A 57 15.79 11.73 11.67
CA GLN A 57 16.51 12.18 12.86
C GLN A 57 17.88 11.49 12.93
N ASP A 58 18.84 12.17 13.54
CA ASP A 58 20.15 11.63 13.88
C ASP A 58 20.10 10.71 15.12
N GLU A 59 21.25 10.17 15.51
CA GLU A 59 21.40 9.25 16.65
C GLU A 59 20.98 9.87 18.00
N ASN A 60 20.96 11.20 18.10
CA ASN A 60 20.55 11.94 19.30
C ASN A 60 19.06 12.34 19.26
N GLY A 61 18.30 11.87 18.27
CA GLY A 61 16.89 12.25 18.06
C GLY A 61 16.72 13.68 17.52
N LYS A 62 17.79 14.33 17.07
CA LYS A 62 17.70 15.66 16.46
C LYS A 62 17.39 15.53 14.98
N ARG A 63 16.45 16.35 14.50
CA ARG A 63 16.05 16.35 13.09
C ARG A 63 17.25 16.64 12.17
N LEU A 64 17.40 15.82 11.13
CA LEU A 64 18.43 15.98 10.11
C LEU A 64 18.22 17.27 9.31
N LYS A 65 19.29 17.85 8.78
CA LYS A 65 19.18 18.97 7.83
C LYS A 65 18.53 18.50 6.52
N PRO A 66 17.87 19.39 5.73
CA PRO A 66 17.15 18.99 4.51
C PRO A 66 17.98 18.15 3.52
N ALA A 67 19.25 18.52 3.28
CA ALA A 67 20.12 17.75 2.39
C ALA A 67 20.40 16.32 2.90
N LEU A 68 20.51 16.14 4.22
CA LEU A 68 20.71 14.82 4.83
C LEU A 68 19.40 14.02 4.86
N GLN A 69 18.25 14.67 5.05
CA GLN A 69 16.93 14.04 4.91
C GLN A 69 16.74 13.50 3.48
N ALA A 70 17.03 14.31 2.47
CA ALA A 70 16.95 13.89 1.06
C ALA A 70 17.88 12.72 0.76
N LYS A 71 19.14 12.76 1.24
CA LYS A 71 20.09 11.64 1.06
C LYS A 71 19.61 10.35 1.75
N ALA A 72 19.05 10.46 2.95
CA ALA A 72 18.49 9.33 3.68
C ALA A 72 17.28 8.73 2.94
N LEU A 73 16.37 9.58 2.46
CA LEU A 73 15.20 9.15 1.71
C LEU A 73 15.57 8.59 0.34
N GLN A 74 16.61 9.10 -0.31
CA GLN A 74 17.19 8.53 -1.53
C GLN A 74 17.67 7.09 -1.31
N ALA A 75 18.41 6.84 -0.22
CA ALA A 75 18.83 5.49 0.12
C ALA A 75 17.63 4.57 0.42
N GLY A 76 16.60 5.09 1.10
CA GLY A 76 15.36 4.35 1.35
C GLY A 76 14.57 4.05 0.08
N TRP A 77 14.54 4.98 -0.87
CA TRP A 77 13.90 4.81 -2.17
C TRP A 77 14.59 3.72 -2.99
N LEU A 78 15.92 3.73 -3.06
CA LEU A 78 16.69 2.68 -3.73
C LEU A 78 16.45 1.30 -3.10
N GLN A 79 16.47 1.21 -1.77
CA GLN A 79 16.09 -0.04 -1.08
C GLN A 79 14.67 -0.50 -1.40
N ALA A 80 13.73 0.43 -1.57
CA ALA A 80 12.37 0.10 -1.95
C ALA A 80 12.29 -0.41 -3.40
N LEU A 81 13.10 0.14 -4.31
CA LEU A 81 13.25 -0.39 -5.67
C LEU A 81 13.81 -1.81 -5.67
N ASP A 82 14.79 -2.11 -4.79
CA ASP A 82 15.38 -3.45 -4.67
C ASP A 82 14.36 -4.52 -4.20
N THR A 83 13.21 -4.10 -3.66
CA THR A 83 12.13 -5.04 -3.32
C THR A 83 11.29 -5.49 -4.52
N LEU A 84 11.44 -4.82 -5.66
CA LEU A 84 10.70 -5.10 -6.88
C LEU A 84 11.39 -6.21 -7.69
N PRO A 85 10.62 -7.02 -8.46
CA PRO A 85 11.22 -7.92 -9.43
C PRO A 85 11.93 -7.11 -10.53
N GLU A 86 12.91 -7.73 -11.18
CA GLU A 86 13.68 -7.09 -12.25
C GLU A 86 12.76 -6.50 -13.35
N GLY A 87 13.12 -5.30 -13.83
CA GLY A 87 12.36 -4.58 -14.85
C GLY A 87 11.16 -3.79 -14.32
N HIS A 88 10.74 -3.96 -13.06
CA HIS A 88 9.70 -3.14 -12.46
C HIS A 88 10.27 -1.85 -11.85
N LYS A 89 9.66 -0.72 -12.21
CA LYS A 89 9.94 0.60 -11.64
C LYS A 89 8.63 1.34 -11.39
N PRO A 90 8.55 2.19 -10.35
CA PRO A 90 7.37 3.00 -10.13
C PRO A 90 7.23 4.02 -11.26
N VAL A 91 6.00 4.21 -11.73
CA VAL A 91 5.64 5.22 -12.75
C VAL A 91 4.88 6.40 -12.13
N ARG A 92 4.54 6.28 -10.85
CA ARG A 92 3.80 7.29 -10.08
C ARG A 92 4.04 7.13 -8.59
N VAL A 93 3.81 8.20 -7.84
CA VAL A 93 3.94 8.25 -6.38
C VAL A 93 2.73 8.96 -5.75
N PHE A 94 2.21 8.34 -4.70
CA PHE A 94 1.15 8.89 -3.85
C PHE A 94 1.77 9.32 -2.51
N TYR A 95 1.41 10.50 -2.04
CA TYR A 95 1.96 11.08 -0.80
C TYR A 95 0.99 12.09 -0.20
N ASP A 96 1.08 12.34 1.10
CA ASP A 96 0.24 13.31 1.82
C ASP A 96 1.09 14.40 2.47
N THR A 97 0.76 15.66 2.17
CA THR A 97 1.44 16.84 2.71
C THR A 97 0.64 17.59 3.77
N THR A 98 -0.57 17.13 4.13
CA THR A 98 -1.55 17.91 4.90
C THR A 98 -0.99 18.46 6.21
N ASP A 99 -0.10 17.71 6.85
CA ASP A 99 0.59 18.12 8.09
C ASP A 99 2.12 17.94 8.00
N ASN A 100 2.68 17.85 6.78
CA ASN A 100 4.09 17.51 6.61
C ASN A 100 4.75 18.13 5.37
N GLN A 101 4.76 19.46 5.31
CA GLN A 101 5.42 20.21 4.23
C GLN A 101 6.93 19.90 4.12
N GLU A 102 7.59 19.56 5.22
CA GLU A 102 9.00 19.14 5.19
C GLU A 102 9.21 17.80 4.46
N ALA A 103 8.27 16.85 4.58
CA ALA A 103 8.31 15.61 3.82
C ALA A 103 8.16 15.84 2.32
N GLU A 104 7.33 16.81 1.91
CA GLU A 104 7.22 17.22 0.50
C GLU A 104 8.56 17.71 -0.04
N ILE A 105 9.25 18.58 0.72
CA ILE A 105 10.57 19.09 0.33
C ILE A 105 11.58 17.94 0.23
N ALA A 106 11.64 17.07 1.23
CA ALA A 106 12.55 15.93 1.23
C ALA A 106 12.29 14.98 0.04
N LEU A 107 11.02 14.68 -0.25
CA LEU A 107 10.62 13.83 -1.37
C LEU A 107 10.94 14.48 -2.72
N THR A 108 10.66 15.77 -2.87
CA THR A 108 10.97 16.54 -4.09
C THR A 108 12.47 16.50 -4.38
N LEU A 109 13.30 16.81 -3.38
CA LEU A 109 14.77 16.77 -3.52
C LEU A 109 15.29 15.37 -3.79
N THR A 110 14.68 14.35 -3.19
CA THR A 110 15.05 12.95 -3.39
C THR A 110 14.82 12.50 -4.83
N LEU A 111 13.60 12.71 -5.34
CA LEU A 111 13.24 12.29 -6.69
C LEU A 111 14.00 13.09 -7.74
N HIS A 112 14.16 14.40 -7.54
CA HIS A 112 14.98 15.23 -8.41
C HIS A 112 16.45 14.75 -8.43
N GLY A 113 17.03 14.44 -7.27
CA GLY A 113 18.42 13.94 -7.18
C GLY A 113 18.61 12.54 -7.79
N LEU A 114 17.55 11.73 -7.86
CA LEU A 114 17.56 10.43 -8.53
C LEU A 114 17.32 10.54 -10.05
N ASN A 115 16.64 11.59 -10.50
CA ASN A 115 16.33 11.83 -11.90
C ASN A 115 17.55 12.37 -12.68
N THR A 116 18.55 11.51 -12.87
CA THR A 116 19.82 11.88 -13.54
C THR A 116 19.80 11.70 -15.06
N ASP A 117 18.90 10.86 -15.56
CA ASP A 117 18.74 10.52 -16.98
C ASP A 117 17.48 11.13 -17.63
N GLY A 118 16.68 11.87 -16.87
CA GLY A 118 15.43 12.50 -17.33
C GLY A 118 14.23 11.54 -17.35
N HIS A 119 14.36 10.32 -16.83
CA HIS A 119 13.29 9.32 -16.80
C HIS A 119 12.75 9.01 -15.39
N GLY A 120 13.15 9.78 -14.38
CA GLY A 120 12.64 9.69 -13.01
C GLY A 120 11.25 10.30 -12.82
N ILE A 121 10.63 10.02 -11.67
CA ILE A 121 9.31 10.57 -11.30
C ILE A 121 9.41 12.06 -10.97
N GLU A 122 8.52 12.85 -11.56
CA GLU A 122 8.35 14.28 -11.29
C GLU A 122 7.07 14.54 -10.49
N LEU A 123 7.20 15.03 -9.25
CA LEU A 123 6.04 15.33 -8.41
C LEU A 123 5.11 16.42 -8.98
N GLY A 124 5.66 17.30 -9.82
CA GLY A 124 4.89 18.35 -10.49
C GLY A 124 4.06 17.85 -11.67
N ASN A 125 4.37 16.65 -12.19
CA ASN A 125 3.59 16.03 -13.27
C ASN A 125 2.32 15.42 -12.67
N VAL A 126 1.16 15.79 -13.23
CA VAL A 126 -0.17 15.37 -12.75
C VAL A 126 -0.42 13.86 -12.83
N ASP A 127 0.29 13.17 -13.72
CA ASP A 127 0.19 11.72 -13.97
C ASP A 127 1.21 10.90 -13.15
N GLU A 128 2.15 11.59 -12.49
CA GLU A 128 3.24 10.95 -11.74
C GLU A 128 3.19 11.30 -10.25
N GLY A 129 2.81 12.53 -9.88
CA GLY A 129 2.74 13.02 -8.51
C GLY A 129 1.31 13.21 -7.99
N TYR A 130 0.92 12.38 -7.02
CA TYR A 130 -0.41 12.41 -6.40
C TYR A 130 -0.33 12.86 -4.94
N ASN A 131 -0.34 14.18 -4.73
CA ASN A 131 -0.47 14.77 -3.40
C ASN A 131 -1.92 14.63 -2.89
N ILE A 132 -2.19 13.58 -2.11
CA ILE A 132 -3.52 13.26 -1.61
C ILE A 132 -3.99 14.29 -0.58
N GLY A 133 -3.09 14.84 0.22
CA GLY A 133 -3.43 15.89 1.17
C GLY A 133 -4.02 17.14 0.53
N ARG A 134 -3.47 17.54 -0.62
CA ARG A 134 -4.04 18.66 -1.39
C ARG A 134 -5.33 18.31 -2.13
N ARG A 135 -5.52 17.03 -2.51
CA ARG A 135 -6.65 16.59 -3.35
C ARG A 135 -7.88 16.17 -2.51
N LEU A 136 -7.67 15.55 -1.35
CA LEU A 136 -8.71 15.00 -0.48
C LEU A 136 -8.78 15.67 0.90
N GLY A 137 -7.78 16.47 1.27
CA GLY A 137 -7.68 17.05 2.62
C GLY A 137 -7.12 16.08 3.65
N ASN A 138 -7.19 16.46 4.93
CA ASN A 138 -6.62 15.68 6.04
C ASN A 138 -7.42 14.37 6.26
N THR A 139 -6.83 13.23 5.91
CA THR A 139 -7.39 11.91 6.21
C THR A 139 -6.91 11.31 7.54
N GLY A 140 -6.21 12.11 8.36
CA GLY A 140 -5.75 11.78 9.70
C GLY A 140 -4.84 10.55 9.73
N VAL A 141 -5.02 9.72 10.75
CA VAL A 141 -4.26 8.46 10.90
C VAL A 141 -4.50 7.45 9.78
N SER A 142 -5.47 7.70 8.89
CA SER A 142 -5.80 6.82 7.77
C SER A 142 -5.07 7.17 6.48
N SER A 143 -4.32 8.28 6.42
CA SER A 143 -3.67 8.74 5.19
C SER A 143 -2.84 7.67 4.48
N ALA A 144 -2.01 6.94 5.23
CA ALA A 144 -1.22 5.85 4.66
C ALA A 144 -2.08 4.75 4.00
N LEU A 145 -3.22 4.39 4.60
CA LEU A 145 -4.13 3.39 4.02
C LEU A 145 -4.86 3.95 2.79
N VAL A 146 -5.23 5.23 2.80
CA VAL A 146 -5.84 5.89 1.64
C VAL A 146 -4.86 5.90 0.46
N GLU A 147 -3.61 6.32 0.69
CA GLU A 147 -2.54 6.28 -0.32
C GLU A 147 -2.33 4.87 -0.88
N ILE A 148 -2.22 3.85 -0.02
CA ILE A 148 -2.05 2.46 -0.44
C ILE A 148 -3.23 1.98 -1.30
N ASN A 149 -4.46 2.29 -0.91
CA ASN A 149 -5.64 1.90 -1.67
C ASN A 149 -5.70 2.58 -3.04
N LEU A 150 -5.45 3.89 -3.11
CA LEU A 150 -5.43 4.64 -4.37
C LEU A 150 -4.32 4.16 -5.30
N ALA A 151 -3.12 3.93 -4.76
CA ALA A 151 -2.00 3.37 -5.49
C ALA A 151 -2.28 1.95 -5.99
N THR A 152 -2.99 1.13 -5.20
CA THR A 152 -3.43 -0.22 -5.61
C THR A 152 -4.44 -0.14 -6.77
N ILE A 153 -5.43 0.75 -6.68
CA ILE A 153 -6.42 0.97 -7.74
C ILE A 153 -5.75 1.45 -9.02
N ALA A 154 -4.91 2.49 -8.95
CA ALA A 154 -4.19 3.03 -10.11
C ALA A 154 -3.28 1.98 -10.76
N SER A 155 -2.54 1.22 -9.95
CA SER A 155 -1.72 0.11 -10.46
C SER A 155 -2.59 -0.94 -11.17
N TYR A 156 -3.72 -1.31 -10.56
CA TYR A 156 -4.62 -2.32 -11.12
C TYR A 156 -5.26 -1.86 -12.43
N LEU A 157 -5.75 -0.62 -12.51
CA LEU A 157 -6.47 -0.11 -13.68
C LEU A 157 -5.51 0.32 -14.79
N ASP A 158 -4.51 1.13 -14.47
CA ASP A 158 -3.64 1.79 -15.46
C ASP A 158 -2.33 1.03 -15.69
N GLY A 159 -2.08 -0.02 -14.91
CA GLY A 159 -0.80 -0.74 -14.94
C GLY A 159 0.34 0.07 -14.33
N GLY A 160 1.55 -0.48 -14.39
CA GLY A 160 2.73 0.10 -13.76
C GLY A 160 2.75 -0.04 -12.23
N THR A 161 3.95 -0.02 -11.66
CA THR A 161 4.13 -0.01 -10.20
C THR A 161 3.84 1.40 -9.68
N SER A 162 3.22 1.51 -8.51
CA SER A 162 3.06 2.78 -7.79
C SER A 162 3.93 2.78 -6.54
N ALA A 163 4.46 3.93 -6.17
CA ALA A 163 5.06 4.17 -4.86
C ALA A 163 4.07 4.89 -3.94
N VAL A 164 4.15 4.64 -2.64
CA VAL A 164 3.51 5.45 -1.60
C VAL A 164 4.58 5.97 -0.63
N VAL A 165 4.41 7.21 -0.18
CA VAL A 165 5.31 7.85 0.79
C VAL A 165 4.50 8.53 1.88
N TYR A 166 4.56 7.97 3.08
CA TYR A 166 3.80 8.46 4.24
C TYR A 166 4.69 8.63 5.47
N ALA A 167 4.27 9.53 6.36
CA ALA A 167 4.98 9.85 7.59
C ALA A 167 4.57 8.91 8.74
N GLY A 168 5.56 8.49 9.53
CA GLY A 168 5.33 7.80 10.80
C GLY A 168 5.10 8.78 11.95
N ALA A 169 4.44 8.31 13.01
CA ALA A 169 4.22 9.11 14.23
C ALA A 169 5.52 9.55 14.94
N ASP A 170 6.63 8.88 14.64
CA ASP A 170 7.98 9.21 15.12
C ASP A 170 8.73 10.20 14.20
N GLY A 171 8.06 10.76 13.20
CA GLY A 171 8.65 11.68 12.23
C GLY A 171 9.53 11.01 11.16
N SER A 172 9.55 9.68 11.10
CA SER A 172 10.15 8.95 9.98
C SER A 172 9.31 9.10 8.70
N LEU A 173 9.91 8.82 7.55
CA LEU A 173 9.16 8.60 6.30
C LEU A 173 9.28 7.14 5.90
N THR A 174 8.20 6.59 5.36
CA THR A 174 8.17 5.22 4.85
C THR A 174 7.90 5.26 3.35
N VAL A 175 8.73 4.55 2.58
CA VAL A 175 8.52 4.31 1.15
C VAL A 175 8.05 2.87 0.98
N GLN A 176 6.98 2.67 0.21
CA GLN A 176 6.48 1.34 -0.09
C GLN A 176 6.02 1.23 -1.54
N MET A 177 6.34 0.10 -2.17
CA MET A 177 5.99 -0.17 -3.56
C MET A 177 4.75 -1.06 -3.66
N ILE A 178 3.91 -0.77 -4.65
CA ILE A 178 2.69 -1.52 -4.95
C ILE A 178 2.72 -1.90 -6.42
N ARG A 179 2.76 -3.20 -6.68
CA ARG A 179 2.81 -3.74 -8.04
C ARG A 179 1.43 -4.31 -8.43
N PRO A 180 0.97 -4.13 -9.67
CA PRO A 180 -0.27 -4.73 -10.10
C PRO A 180 -0.15 -6.24 -10.28
N PRO A 181 -1.30 -6.95 -10.23
CA PRO A 181 -1.37 -8.32 -10.72
C PRO A 181 -1.04 -8.38 -12.21
N ASP A 182 -0.46 -9.51 -12.64
CA ASP A 182 -0.25 -9.79 -14.06
C ASP A 182 -1.59 -10.04 -14.79
N ALA A 183 -1.52 -10.10 -16.13
CA ALA A 183 -2.72 -10.27 -16.96
C ALA A 183 -3.46 -11.58 -16.66
N ALA A 184 -2.74 -12.68 -16.40
CA ALA A 184 -3.34 -13.97 -16.07
C ALA A 184 -4.10 -13.92 -14.74
N ARG A 185 -3.56 -13.21 -13.75
CA ARG A 185 -4.22 -12.99 -12.46
C ARG A 185 -5.42 -12.06 -12.61
N LYS A 186 -5.35 -11.01 -13.43
CA LYS A 186 -6.52 -10.16 -13.74
C LYS A 186 -7.63 -10.97 -14.41
N GLU A 187 -7.29 -11.90 -15.31
CA GLU A 187 -8.29 -12.79 -15.91
C GLU A 187 -8.98 -13.69 -14.88
N LYS A 188 -8.21 -14.27 -13.95
CA LYS A 188 -8.79 -15.03 -12.81
C LYS A 188 -9.72 -14.17 -11.95
N ASN A 189 -9.34 -12.91 -11.70
CA ASN A 189 -10.20 -11.98 -10.97
C ASN A 189 -11.51 -11.73 -11.74
N ARG A 190 -11.46 -11.61 -13.08
CA ARG A 190 -12.66 -11.42 -13.92
C ARG A 190 -13.63 -12.58 -13.83
N ALA A 191 -13.12 -13.81 -13.82
CA ALA A 191 -13.95 -15.01 -13.68
C ALA A 191 -14.73 -15.04 -12.36
N ASN A 192 -14.16 -14.49 -11.28
CA ASN A 192 -14.76 -14.54 -9.94
C ASN A 192 -15.58 -13.29 -9.59
N ARG A 193 -15.16 -12.09 -10.04
CA ARG A 193 -15.67 -10.79 -9.58
C ARG A 193 -15.99 -9.81 -10.72
N GLY A 194 -16.07 -10.28 -11.96
CA GLY A 194 -16.41 -9.47 -13.13
C GLY A 194 -15.29 -8.56 -13.60
N ALA A 195 -15.58 -7.76 -14.63
CA ALA A 195 -14.58 -6.96 -15.35
C ALA A 195 -13.82 -5.96 -14.46
N ASP A 196 -14.50 -5.39 -13.46
CA ASP A 196 -13.94 -4.44 -12.50
C ASP A 196 -14.22 -4.95 -11.08
N PRO A 197 -13.21 -5.51 -10.38
CA PRO A 197 -13.40 -6.05 -9.04
C PRO A 197 -13.73 -4.98 -8.00
N PHE A 198 -13.50 -3.70 -8.27
CA PHE A 198 -13.82 -2.60 -7.36
C PHE A 198 -15.31 -2.21 -7.42
N LYS A 199 -16.04 -2.66 -8.45
CA LYS A 199 -17.48 -2.44 -8.60
C LYS A 199 -18.31 -3.66 -8.24
N PHE A 200 -17.68 -4.79 -7.91
CA PHE A 200 -18.37 -6.01 -7.56
C PHE A 200 -19.25 -5.79 -6.32
N GLY A 201 -20.56 -6.07 -6.44
CA GLY A 201 -21.54 -5.85 -5.36
C GLY A 201 -21.98 -4.39 -5.17
N SER A 202 -21.51 -3.46 -6.01
CA SER A 202 -22.07 -2.10 -6.06
C SER A 202 -23.51 -2.14 -6.59
N PRO A 203 -24.46 -1.38 -6.00
CA PRO A 203 -25.84 -1.31 -6.49
C PRO A 203 -25.97 -0.90 -7.97
N SER A 204 -24.96 -0.23 -8.52
CA SER A 204 -24.90 0.24 -9.91
C SER A 204 -24.08 -0.67 -10.85
N GLY A 205 -23.51 -1.77 -10.35
CA GLY A 205 -22.59 -2.64 -11.08
C GLY A 205 -23.27 -3.87 -11.70
N GLY A 206 -23.91 -3.69 -12.87
CA GLY A 206 -24.17 -4.73 -13.87
C GLY A 206 -25.11 -5.86 -13.44
N ALA A 207 -26.40 -5.73 -13.80
CA ALA A 207 -27.23 -6.91 -13.99
C ALA A 207 -26.56 -7.83 -15.03
N PRO A 208 -26.47 -9.15 -14.80
CA PRO A 208 -26.09 -10.06 -15.86
C PRO A 208 -27.16 -9.95 -16.95
N ASN A 209 -26.77 -9.62 -18.17
CA ASN A 209 -27.66 -9.75 -19.32
C ASN A 209 -28.01 -11.24 -19.43
N SER A 210 -29.28 -11.55 -19.16
CA SER A 210 -29.94 -12.82 -19.45
C SER A 210 -29.98 -13.10 -20.94
#